data_AF-A0A7Z1S9M1-F1
#
_entry.id   AF-A0A7Z1S9M1-F1
#
_cell.length_a   1.000
_cell.length_b   1.000
_cell.length_c   1.000
_cell.angle_alpha   90.00
_cell.angle_beta   90.00
_cell.angle_gamma   90.00
#
_symmetry.space_group_name_H-M   'P 1'
#
loop_
_entity.id
_entity.type
_entity.pdbx_description
1 polymer ?
#
loop_
_entity_poly.entity_id
_entity_poly.type
_entity_poly.pdbx_seq_one_letter_code
_entity_poly.pdbx_strand_id
1 'polypeptide(L)'
;EQNSGTSTVAVGYSQGGGVTFQLGLSQTNFLGTGNQVAIDLSRSETLDYYNLNVLDPYFTIDGFSRGYNAYFRKTKLDKLNVSTYVTDSVGGSLTFGYPLHQNQNVIASLNIDETKISSVQFVSTEIRDYQLANCGKVTGSIYDSQDPTKKLYDSSFEGDFLTYNLNLGWA
;
A
#
# COMPACT_ATOMS: atom_id res chain seq x y z
N GLU A 1 -13.47 -32.90 -9.97
CA GLU A 1 -13.01 -31.75 -9.16
C GLU A 1 -13.36 -30.48 -9.92
N GLN A 2 -13.96 -29.49 -9.25
CA GLN A 2 -14.32 -28.22 -9.88
C GLN A 2 -13.10 -27.30 -9.84
N ASN A 3 -12.81 -26.61 -10.94
CA ASN A 3 -11.70 -25.66 -10.98
C ASN A 3 -11.93 -24.55 -9.94
N SER A 4 -11.09 -24.51 -8.91
CA SER A 4 -11.20 -23.58 -7.78
C SER A 4 -10.38 -22.30 -7.96
N GLY A 5 -9.82 -22.11 -9.16
CA GLY A 5 -9.05 -20.94 -9.57
C GLY A 5 -9.88 -19.95 -10.40
N THR A 6 -9.68 -18.67 -10.13
CA THR A 6 -10.25 -17.55 -10.88
C THR A 6 -9.13 -16.62 -11.33
N SER A 7 -9.23 -16.15 -12.57
CA SER A 7 -8.29 -15.21 -13.16
C SER A 7 -9.07 -14.04 -13.74
N THR A 8 -8.66 -12.84 -13.39
CA THR A 8 -9.29 -11.59 -13.83
C THR A 8 -8.26 -10.74 -14.55
N VAL A 9 -8.64 -10.20 -15.69
CA VAL A 9 -7.86 -9.22 -16.46
C VAL A 9 -8.78 -8.07 -16.79
N ALA A 10 -8.41 -6.84 -16.41
CA ALA A 10 -9.19 -5.65 -16.70
C ALA A 10 -8.29 -4.51 -17.20
N VAL A 11 -8.85 -3.70 -18.09
CA VAL A 11 -8.20 -2.49 -18.64
C VAL A 11 -9.20 -1.35 -18.60
N GLY A 12 -8.76 -0.18 -18.13
CA GLY A 12 -9.56 1.04 -18.08
C GLY A 12 -8.76 2.25 -18.54
N TYR A 13 -9.44 3.32 -18.93
CA TYR A 13 -8.82 4.60 -19.29
C TYR A 13 -9.54 5.76 -18.58
N SER A 14 -8.77 6.74 -18.14
CA SER A 14 -9.27 7.99 -17.59
C SER A 14 -8.43 9.17 -18.04
N GLN A 15 -9.05 10.36 -18.16
CA GLN A 15 -8.38 11.56 -18.64
C GLN A 15 -7.23 12.01 -17.73
N GLY A 16 -7.38 11.87 -16.40
CA GLY A 16 -6.36 12.29 -15.42
C GLY A 16 -5.42 11.17 -14.93
N GLY A 17 -5.78 9.90 -15.14
CA GLY A 17 -5.01 8.74 -14.64
C GLY A 17 -4.46 7.83 -15.74
N GLY A 18 -4.72 8.15 -17.00
CA GLY A 18 -4.27 7.39 -18.15
C GLY A 18 -4.87 5.99 -18.22
N VAL A 19 -4.14 5.07 -18.86
CA VAL A 19 -4.54 3.66 -18.96
C VAL A 19 -4.18 2.93 -17.67
N THR A 20 -5.12 2.13 -17.15
CA THR A 20 -4.93 1.25 -16.00
C THR A 20 -5.12 -0.19 -16.42
N PHE A 21 -4.17 -1.04 -16.04
CA PHE A 21 -4.21 -2.49 -16.19
C PHE A 21 -4.37 -3.14 -14.82
N GLN A 22 -5.21 -4.17 -14.73
CA GLN A 22 -5.41 -4.95 -13.52
C GLN A 22 -5.37 -6.44 -13.86
N LEU A 23 -4.64 -7.20 -13.07
CA LEU A 23 -4.56 -8.65 -13.12
C LEU A 23 -4.84 -9.18 -11.72
N GLY A 24 -5.77 -10.12 -11.59
CA GLY A 24 -6.08 -10.79 -10.33
C GLY A 24 -6.08 -12.30 -10.52
N LEU A 25 -5.44 -13.02 -9.62
CA LEU A 25 -5.47 -14.48 -9.57
C LEU A 25 -5.91 -14.89 -8.17
N SER A 26 -6.92 -15.74 -8.05
CA SER A 26 -7.37 -16.27 -6.75
C SER A 26 -7.63 -17.76 -6.88
N GLN A 27 -7.00 -18.54 -6.03
CA GLN A 27 -7.05 -20.00 -6.02
C GLN A 27 -7.52 -20.47 -4.65
N THR A 28 -8.69 -21.10 -4.60
CA THR A 28 -9.16 -21.80 -3.39
C THR A 28 -8.55 -23.21 -3.35
N ASN A 29 -8.31 -23.71 -2.14
CA ASN A 29 -7.63 -24.98 -1.90
C ASN A 29 -6.25 -25.04 -2.57
N PHE A 30 -5.47 -23.95 -2.42
CA PHE A 30 -4.15 -23.83 -3.00
C PHE A 30 -3.27 -25.01 -2.56
N LEU A 31 -2.74 -25.76 -3.53
CA LEU A 31 -1.92 -26.96 -3.32
C LEU A 31 -2.59 -28.05 -2.46
N GLY A 32 -3.93 -28.09 -2.38
CA GLY A 32 -4.64 -29.07 -1.57
C GLY A 32 -4.63 -28.78 -0.06
N THR A 33 -4.17 -27.60 0.37
CA THR A 33 -4.04 -27.23 1.79
C THR A 33 -5.33 -26.70 2.43
N GLY A 34 -6.40 -26.52 1.66
CA GLY A 34 -7.63 -25.84 2.09
C GLY A 34 -7.54 -24.31 2.08
N ASN A 35 -6.33 -23.75 2.04
CA ASN A 35 -6.11 -22.31 2.02
C ASN A 35 -6.55 -21.67 0.70
N GLN A 36 -6.96 -20.42 0.77
CA GLN A 36 -7.16 -19.56 -0.40
C GLN A 36 -5.96 -18.63 -0.54
N VAL A 37 -5.39 -18.56 -1.75
CA VAL A 37 -4.30 -17.63 -2.09
C VAL A 37 -4.78 -16.73 -3.21
N ALA A 38 -4.62 -15.42 -3.04
CA ALA A 38 -4.93 -14.42 -4.05
C ALA A 38 -3.75 -13.47 -4.27
N ILE A 39 -3.52 -13.12 -5.54
CA ILE A 39 -2.51 -12.16 -5.99
C ILE A 39 -3.22 -11.13 -6.86
N ASP A 40 -3.06 -9.86 -6.52
CA ASP A 40 -3.59 -8.76 -7.31
C ASP A 40 -2.47 -7.81 -7.74
N LEU A 41 -2.53 -7.41 -9.00
CA LEU A 41 -1.58 -6.51 -9.64
C LEU A 41 -2.39 -5.41 -10.31
N SER A 42 -2.08 -4.16 -10.01
CA SER A 42 -2.66 -3.01 -10.70
C SER A 42 -1.57 -2.04 -11.10
N ARG A 43 -1.61 -1.58 -12.34
CA ARG A 43 -0.63 -0.66 -12.90
C ARG A 43 -1.31 0.39 -13.75
N SER A 44 -1.06 1.64 -13.44
CA SER A 44 -1.47 2.80 -14.24
C SER A 44 -0.29 3.74 -14.46
N GLU A 45 -0.52 4.87 -15.10
CA GLU A 45 0.47 5.94 -15.20
C GLU A 45 0.84 6.52 -13.83
N THR A 46 -0.12 6.56 -12.91
CA THR A 46 0.00 7.22 -11.61
C THR A 46 0.29 6.28 -10.44
N LEU A 47 0.04 4.98 -10.59
CA LEU A 47 0.09 4.03 -9.47
C LEU A 47 0.55 2.65 -9.92
N ASP A 48 1.44 2.04 -9.15
CA ASP A 48 1.73 0.61 -9.20
C ASP A 48 1.30 -0.01 -7.86
N TYR A 49 0.56 -1.12 -7.90
CA TYR A 49 0.04 -1.81 -6.72
C TYR A 49 0.16 -3.32 -6.89
N TYR A 50 0.67 -3.95 -5.84
CA TYR A 50 0.90 -5.39 -5.76
C TYR A 50 0.34 -5.85 -4.43
N ASN A 51 -0.43 -6.94 -4.44
CA ASN A 51 -1.07 -7.47 -3.25
C ASN A 51 -0.97 -8.99 -3.25
N LEU A 52 -0.65 -9.56 -2.09
CA LEU A 52 -0.72 -10.97 -1.81
C LEU A 52 -1.62 -11.19 -0.60
N ASN A 53 -2.61 -12.05 -0.74
CA ASN A 53 -3.52 -12.41 0.32
C ASN A 53 -3.55 -13.93 0.48
N VAL A 54 -3.44 -14.41 1.72
CA VAL A 54 -3.59 -15.83 2.07
C VAL A 54 -4.63 -15.92 3.17
N LEU A 55 -5.68 -16.71 2.93
CA LEU A 55 -6.74 -16.96 3.90
C LEU A 55 -6.78 -18.44 4.25
N ASP A 56 -6.66 -18.72 5.54
CA ASP A 56 -6.93 -20.02 6.14
C ASP A 56 -8.33 -19.97 6.78
N PRO A 57 -9.38 -20.51 6.12
CA PRO A 57 -10.74 -20.45 6.65
C PRO A 57 -10.96 -21.37 7.86
N TYR A 58 -10.07 -22.35 8.08
CA TYR A 58 -10.18 -23.37 9.14
C TYR A 58 -8.92 -23.42 9.99
N PHE A 59 -8.39 -22.25 10.33
CA PHE A 59 -7.20 -22.15 11.18
C PHE A 59 -7.40 -22.89 12.51
N THR A 60 -8.64 -22.95 13.00
CA THR A 60 -9.05 -23.88 14.06
C THR A 60 -10.23 -24.74 13.60
N ILE A 61 -10.42 -25.87 14.29
CA ILE A 61 -11.52 -26.82 14.05
C ILE A 61 -12.89 -26.14 14.21
N ASP A 62 -12.98 -25.13 15.08
CA ASP A 62 -14.22 -24.42 15.41
C ASP A 62 -14.62 -23.35 14.36
N GLY A 63 -13.92 -23.27 13.22
CA GLY A 63 -14.24 -22.34 12.14
C GLY A 63 -13.65 -20.94 12.29
N PHE A 64 -12.68 -20.78 13.20
CA PHE A 64 -11.88 -19.57 13.26
C PHE A 64 -11.00 -19.47 12.01
N SER A 65 -11.08 -18.33 11.33
CA SER A 65 -10.32 -18.02 10.13
C SER A 65 -9.15 -17.09 10.44
N ARG A 66 -8.09 -17.21 9.64
CA ARG A 66 -6.89 -16.37 9.73
C ARG A 66 -6.46 -15.92 8.34
N GLY A 67 -6.40 -14.61 8.15
CA GLY A 67 -5.95 -13.96 6.93
C GLY A 67 -4.61 -13.27 7.11
N TYR A 68 -3.74 -13.42 6.11
CA TYR A 68 -2.50 -12.68 5.97
C TYR A 68 -2.57 -11.86 4.69
N ASN A 69 -2.18 -10.60 4.81
CA ASN A 69 -2.08 -9.71 3.68
C ASN A 69 -0.71 -9.04 3.66
N ALA A 70 -0.15 -8.88 2.47
CA ALA A 70 1.01 -8.04 2.24
C ALA A 70 0.79 -7.27 0.94
N TYR A 71 1.08 -5.98 0.96
CA TYR A 71 0.96 -5.12 -0.20
C TYR A 71 2.15 -4.19 -0.37
N PHE A 72 2.35 -3.80 -1.61
CA PHE A 72 3.26 -2.73 -2.00
C PHE A 72 2.51 -1.78 -2.92
N ARG A 73 2.60 -0.48 -2.63
CA ARG A 73 1.99 0.60 -3.41
C ARG A 73 3.04 1.66 -3.71
N LYS A 74 3.14 2.05 -4.97
CA LYS A 74 4.02 3.11 -5.43
C LYS A 74 3.24 4.17 -6.20
N THR A 75 3.31 5.41 -5.76
CA THR A 75 2.65 6.54 -6.42
C THR A 75 3.64 7.28 -7.31
N LYS A 76 3.30 7.44 -8.59
CA LYS A 76 4.14 8.02 -9.65
C LYS A 76 3.55 9.36 -10.11
N LEU A 77 3.57 10.36 -9.24
CA LEU A 77 3.08 11.70 -9.58
C LEU A 77 4.20 12.65 -10.04
N ASP A 78 5.47 12.23 -9.94
CA ASP A 78 6.65 13.03 -10.31
C ASP A 78 6.63 13.54 -11.75
N LYS A 79 6.05 12.77 -12.68
CA LYS A 79 6.04 13.09 -14.12
C LYS A 79 4.91 14.03 -14.54
N LEU A 80 3.88 14.18 -13.70
CA LEU A 80 2.70 14.97 -14.03
C LEU A 80 2.81 16.41 -13.50
N ASN A 81 3.84 16.74 -12.71
CA ASN A 81 4.08 18.08 -12.14
C ASN A 81 2.90 18.64 -11.32
N VAL A 82 1.98 17.76 -10.85
CA VAL A 82 0.75 18.15 -10.14
C VAL A 82 0.89 17.96 -8.64
N SER A 83 1.82 17.12 -8.18
CA SER A 83 1.98 16.84 -6.76
C SER A 83 3.35 17.25 -6.25
N THR A 84 3.31 18.00 -5.16
CA THR A 84 4.46 18.42 -4.36
C THR A 84 5.07 17.25 -3.58
N TYR A 85 4.34 16.11 -3.46
CA TYR A 85 4.79 14.91 -2.77
C TYR A 85 4.34 13.62 -3.47
N VAL A 86 5.12 12.56 -3.30
CA VAL A 86 4.76 11.18 -3.67
C VAL A 86 4.87 10.27 -2.46
N THR A 87 4.11 9.18 -2.50
CA THR A 87 3.99 8.26 -1.39
C THR A 87 4.24 6.85 -1.89
N ASP A 88 5.21 6.17 -1.26
CA ASP A 88 5.48 4.76 -1.46
C ASP A 88 5.16 4.04 -0.15
N SER A 89 4.28 3.05 -0.18
CA SER A 89 3.82 2.32 1.00
C SER A 89 4.10 0.83 0.86
N VAL A 90 4.66 0.22 1.90
CA VAL A 90 4.71 -1.23 2.07
C VAL A 90 4.01 -1.58 3.37
N GLY A 91 3.10 -2.53 3.31
CA GLY A 91 2.30 -2.87 4.47
C GLY A 91 1.89 -4.32 4.48
N GLY A 92 1.38 -4.72 5.63
CA GLY A 92 0.80 -6.03 5.81
C GLY A 92 -0.20 -6.05 6.94
N SER A 93 -1.05 -7.06 6.93
CA SER A 93 -2.05 -7.25 7.96
C SER A 93 -2.25 -8.70 8.34
N LEU A 94 -2.64 -8.86 9.60
CA LEU A 94 -3.10 -10.11 10.17
C LEU A 94 -4.56 -9.90 10.55
N THR A 95 -5.44 -10.72 9.99
CA THR A 95 -6.88 -10.68 10.26
C THR A 95 -7.34 -12.00 10.83
N PHE A 96 -8.20 -11.95 11.82
CA PHE A 96 -8.87 -13.10 12.39
C PHE A 96 -10.37 -12.90 12.29
N GLY A 97 -11.09 -13.97 11.95
CA GLY A 97 -12.54 -13.94 11.81
C GLY A 97 -13.18 -15.15 12.48
N TYR A 98 -14.16 -14.92 13.34
CA TYR A 98 -14.92 -15.98 13.99
C TYR A 98 -16.41 -15.86 13.68
N PRO A 99 -17.04 -16.87 13.06
CA PRO A 99 -18.48 -16.91 12.89
C PRO A 99 -19.15 -17.30 14.23
N LEU A 100 -19.85 -16.36 14.86
CA LEU A 100 -20.63 -16.62 16.07
C LEU A 100 -21.91 -17.41 15.73
N HIS A 101 -22.56 -17.03 14.63
CA HIS A 101 -23.77 -17.66 14.10
C HIS A 101 -23.76 -17.61 12.57
N GLN A 102 -24.75 -18.25 11.92
CA GLN A 102 -24.89 -18.27 10.45
C GLN A 102 -24.84 -16.86 9.81
N ASN A 103 -25.25 -15.85 10.58
CA ASN A 103 -25.36 -14.47 10.13
C ASN A 103 -24.59 -13.51 11.05
N GLN A 104 -23.73 -14.01 11.93
CA GLN A 104 -22.97 -13.15 12.84
C GLN A 104 -21.50 -13.52 12.82
N ASN A 105 -20.62 -12.54 12.65
CA ASN A 105 -19.18 -12.71 12.69
C ASN A 105 -18.49 -11.60 13.50
N VAL A 106 -17.37 -11.98 14.12
CA VAL A 106 -16.45 -11.04 14.75
C VAL A 106 -15.16 -11.06 13.96
N ILE A 107 -14.63 -9.88 13.65
CA ILE A 107 -13.40 -9.70 12.91
C ILE A 107 -12.45 -8.86 13.76
N ALA A 108 -11.20 -9.27 13.85
CA ALA A 108 -10.12 -8.49 14.44
C ALA A 108 -8.96 -8.42 13.45
N SER A 109 -8.51 -7.22 13.10
CA SER A 109 -7.44 -7.00 12.13
C SER A 109 -6.39 -6.06 12.69
N LEU A 110 -5.13 -6.49 12.63
CA LEU A 110 -3.97 -5.64 12.90
C LEU A 110 -3.26 -5.35 11.58
N ASN A 111 -3.04 -4.07 11.30
CA ASN A 111 -2.35 -3.59 10.10
C ASN A 111 -1.10 -2.82 10.52
N ILE A 112 -0.02 -3.05 9.78
CA ILE A 112 1.25 -2.32 9.90
C ILE A 112 1.58 -1.80 8.50
N ASP A 113 1.81 -0.51 8.39
CA ASP A 113 2.14 0.16 7.13
C ASP A 113 3.33 1.08 7.34
N GLU A 114 4.35 0.90 6.52
CA GLU A 114 5.46 1.83 6.40
C GLU A 114 5.25 2.64 5.12
N THR A 115 5.06 3.94 5.30
CA THR A 115 4.83 4.89 4.23
C THR A 115 5.98 5.87 4.16
N LYS A 116 6.67 5.87 3.03
CA LYS A 116 7.68 6.85 2.68
C LYS A 116 7.03 7.99 1.91
N ILE A 117 7.24 9.21 2.37
CA ILE A 117 6.78 10.43 1.72
C ILE A 117 8.00 11.17 1.19
N SER A 118 8.05 11.33 -0.13
CA SER A 118 9.11 12.06 -0.82
C SER A 118 8.55 13.36 -1.38
N SER A 119 9.28 14.45 -1.21
CA SER A 119 8.87 15.80 -1.55
C SER A 119 9.70 16.36 -2.71
N VAL A 120 9.05 16.83 -3.77
CA VAL A 120 9.69 17.37 -4.98
C VAL A 120 10.01 18.86 -4.77
N GLN A 121 10.90 19.46 -5.58
CA GLN A 121 11.34 20.85 -5.42
C GLN A 121 10.18 21.84 -5.16
N PHE A 122 10.40 22.78 -4.22
CA PHE A 122 9.46 23.84 -3.81
C PHE A 122 8.26 23.38 -2.94
N VAL A 123 8.50 22.53 -1.95
CA VAL A 123 7.46 22.15 -0.98
C VAL A 123 7.08 23.29 -0.03
N SER A 124 5.80 23.33 0.37
CA SER A 124 5.31 24.24 1.42
C SER A 124 6.15 24.07 2.69
N THR A 125 6.43 25.18 3.37
CA THR A 125 7.19 25.21 4.63
C THR A 125 6.57 24.29 5.68
N GLU A 126 5.25 24.11 5.67
CA GLU A 126 4.54 23.25 6.63
C GLU A 126 4.85 21.75 6.43
N ILE A 127 4.88 21.27 5.18
CA ILE A 127 5.25 19.87 4.87
C ILE A 127 6.73 19.62 5.18
N ARG A 128 7.58 20.59 4.87
CA ARG A 128 9.00 20.55 5.24
C ARG A 128 9.17 20.44 6.76
N ASP A 129 8.53 21.33 7.51
CA ASP A 129 8.72 21.41 8.96
C ASP A 129 8.15 20.15 9.64
N TYR A 130 7.05 19.57 9.12
CA TYR A 130 6.53 18.28 9.58
C TYR A 130 7.49 17.11 9.28
N GLN A 131 8.10 17.06 8.09
CA GLN A 131 9.06 16.00 7.76
C GLN A 131 10.34 16.12 8.58
N LEU A 132 10.91 17.32 8.72
CA LEU A 132 12.10 17.55 9.54
C LEU A 132 11.85 17.25 11.03
N ALA A 133 10.63 17.51 11.54
CA ALA A 133 10.25 17.16 12.90
C ALA A 133 10.07 15.65 13.12
N ASN A 134 9.79 14.88 12.07
CA ASN A 134 9.52 13.43 12.12
C ASN A 134 10.58 12.62 11.37
N CYS A 135 11.86 12.85 11.70
CA CYS A 135 13.02 12.08 11.19
C CYS A 135 13.28 12.19 9.67
N GLY A 136 12.68 13.17 9.00
CA GLY A 136 12.89 13.40 7.58
C GLY A 136 14.29 13.91 7.26
N LYS A 137 14.87 13.40 6.17
CA LYS A 137 16.20 13.76 5.68
C LYS A 137 16.08 14.74 4.51
N VAL A 138 17.00 15.68 4.47
CA VAL A 138 17.21 16.53 3.30
C VAL A 138 17.83 15.68 2.19
N THR A 139 17.19 15.61 1.04
CA THR A 139 17.65 14.86 -0.14
C THR A 139 18.10 15.77 -1.28
N GLY A 140 17.77 17.06 -1.23
CA GLY A 140 18.22 18.05 -2.20
C GLY A 140 18.44 19.43 -1.59
N SER A 141 19.50 20.11 -2.03
CA SER A 141 19.80 21.50 -1.67
C SER A 141 20.12 22.30 -2.93
N ILE A 142 19.75 23.57 -2.94
CA ILE A 142 20.14 24.54 -3.98
C ILE A 142 21.36 25.31 -3.51
N TYR A 143 22.35 25.43 -4.40
CA TYR A 143 23.61 26.15 -4.17
C TYR A 143 23.66 27.42 -5.03
N ASP A 144 24.47 28.38 -4.59
CA ASP A 144 24.71 29.62 -5.32
C ASP A 144 25.31 29.30 -6.70
N SER A 145 24.77 29.90 -7.76
CA SER A 145 25.21 29.63 -9.13
C SER A 145 26.62 30.17 -9.41
N GLN A 146 27.09 31.13 -8.61
CA GLN A 146 28.43 31.71 -8.71
C GLN A 146 29.42 31.07 -7.72
N ASP A 147 28.93 30.46 -6.65
CA ASP A 147 29.74 29.70 -5.68
C ASP A 147 29.06 28.36 -5.35
N PRO A 148 29.43 27.25 -6.02
CA PRO A 148 28.81 25.95 -5.81
C PRO A 148 29.08 25.34 -4.43
N THR A 149 29.94 25.95 -3.60
CA THR A 149 30.15 25.52 -2.20
C THR A 149 29.18 26.19 -1.22
N LYS A 150 28.52 27.28 -1.65
CA LYS A 150 27.60 28.05 -0.83
C LYS A 150 26.17 27.54 -0.99
N LYS A 151 25.70 26.80 0.02
CA LYS A 151 24.30 26.33 0.12
C LYS A 151 23.35 27.51 0.37
N LEU A 152 22.31 27.64 -0.44
CA LEU A 152 21.25 28.66 -0.28
C LEU A 152 20.09 28.13 0.57
N TYR A 153 19.46 27.03 0.16
CA TYR A 153 18.34 26.41 0.88
C TYR A 153 18.15 24.94 0.50
N ASP A 154 17.44 24.20 1.36
CA ASP A 154 17.01 22.82 1.10
C ASP A 154 15.75 22.76 0.25
N SER A 155 15.75 21.91 -0.77
CA SER A 155 14.73 21.87 -1.81
C SER A 155 13.95 20.57 -1.89
N SER A 156 14.44 19.47 -1.33
CA SER A 156 13.76 18.19 -1.33
C SER A 156 13.97 17.46 0.00
N PHE A 157 12.95 16.74 0.42
CA PHE A 157 12.86 16.10 1.73
C PHE A 157 12.23 14.72 1.58
N GLU A 158 12.61 13.81 2.47
CA GLU A 158 12.12 12.44 2.50
C GLU A 158 11.89 12.03 3.95
N GLY A 159 10.72 11.49 4.28
CA GLY A 159 10.41 10.99 5.62
C GLY A 159 9.71 9.64 5.58
N ASP A 160 10.04 8.78 6.53
CA ASP A 160 9.47 7.46 6.70
C ASP A 160 8.49 7.46 7.88
N PHE A 161 7.27 6.97 7.66
CA PHE A 161 6.19 6.99 8.64
C PHE A 161 5.67 5.58 8.86
N LEU A 162 5.82 5.08 10.08
CA LEU A 162 5.31 3.77 10.48
C LEU A 162 3.96 3.92 11.18
N THR A 163 2.94 3.30 10.61
CA THR A 163 1.55 3.36 11.07
C THR A 163 1.08 1.99 11.51
N TYR A 164 0.41 1.95 12.67
CA TYR A 164 -0.25 0.75 13.20
C TYR A 164 -1.74 1.01 13.34
N ASN A 165 -2.55 0.06 12.89
CA ASN A 165 -4.00 0.20 12.96
C ASN A 165 -4.66 -1.11 13.40
N LEU A 166 -5.47 -1.03 14.44
CA LEU A 166 -6.28 -2.13 14.94
C LEU A 166 -7.75 -1.88 14.57
N ASN A 167 -8.38 -2.84 13.89
CA ASN A 167 -9.82 -2.82 13.59
C ASN A 167 -10.50 -3.97 14.31
N LEU A 168 -11.63 -3.66 14.93
CA LEU A 168 -12.55 -4.65 15.49
C LEU A 168 -13.90 -4.45 14.81
N GLY A 169 -14.43 -5.51 14.23
CA GLY A 169 -15.71 -5.54 13.53
C GLY A 169 -16.63 -6.57 14.14
N TRP A 170 -17.92 -6.25 14.15
CA TRP A 170 -19.02 -7.16 14.44
C TRP A 170 -20.09 -6.92 13.38
N ALA A 171 -20.62 -7.98 12.79
CA ALA A 171 -21.74 -7.91 11.86
C ALA A 171 -22.59 -9.17 11.97
#